data_AF-A0A1E1WYL3-F1
#
_entry.id   AF-A0A1E1WYL3-F1
#
_cell.length_a   1.000
_cell.length_b   1.000
_cell.length_c   1.000
_cell.angle_alpha   90.00
_cell.angle_beta   90.00
_cell.angle_gamma   90.00
#
_symmetry.space_group_name_H-M   'P 1'
#
loop_
_entity.id
_entity.type
_entity.pdbx_description
1 polymer ?
#
loop_
_entity_poly.entity_id
_entity_poly.type
_entity_poly.pdbx_seq_one_letter_code
_entity_poly.pdbx_strand_id
1 'polypeptide(L)'
;MNSCVRNSSRFVQITQRLAVQYRLCSNVLKDMEPPKDPVTHTGQHWDKEDYRLVRFVETPKQVNPNFAVKLIAEVPPKAVDARTTWCDGGNGALGHPRVFINLDAPGNHTCGYCGLRFYQDHSSKGH
;
A
#
# COMPACT_ATOMS: atom_id res chain seq x y z
N MET A 1 -40.90 25.02 62.80
CA MET A 1 -41.03 25.27 61.35
C MET A 1 -39.64 25.18 60.75
N ASN A 2 -39.42 24.17 59.89
CA ASN A 2 -38.16 23.88 59.24
C ASN A 2 -37.91 24.87 58.10
N SER A 3 -36.75 25.52 58.05
CA SER A 3 -36.25 26.17 56.83
C SER A 3 -34.82 25.70 56.57
N CYS A 4 -34.73 24.63 55.77
CA CYS A 4 -33.51 24.05 55.23
C CYS A 4 -32.83 25.08 54.30
N VAL A 5 -31.71 25.66 54.75
CA VAL A 5 -30.84 26.49 53.91
C VAL A 5 -30.10 25.57 52.94
N ARG A 6 -30.59 25.47 51.70
CA ARG A 6 -29.90 24.74 50.61
C ARG A 6 -28.63 25.53 50.24
N ASN A 7 -27.47 24.98 50.59
CA ASN A 7 -26.17 25.57 50.31
C ASN A 7 -25.84 25.48 48.80
N SER A 8 -26.17 26.54 48.07
CA SER A 8 -25.97 26.71 46.61
C SER A 8 -24.51 26.48 46.16
N SER A 9 -23.54 26.77 47.02
CA SER A 9 -22.10 26.69 46.70
C SER A 9 -21.60 25.27 46.45
N ARG A 10 -22.23 24.24 47.05
CA ARG A 10 -21.84 22.83 46.84
C ARG A 10 -22.30 22.31 45.48
N PHE A 11 -23.44 22.79 44.98
CA PHE A 11 -23.99 22.37 43.69
C PHE A 11 -23.10 22.85 42.52
N VAL A 12 -22.62 24.09 42.58
CA VAL A 12 -21.73 24.68 41.58
C VAL A 12 -20.35 23.99 41.54
N GLN A 13 -19.81 23.60 42.71
CA GLN A 13 -18.54 22.87 42.80
C GLN A 13 -18.64 21.44 42.22
N ILE A 14 -19.78 20.77 42.39
CA ILE A 14 -20.02 19.42 41.84
C ILE A 14 -20.10 19.46 40.31
N THR A 15 -20.82 20.43 39.73
CA THR A 15 -20.92 20.60 38.28
C THR A 15 -19.59 21.00 37.64
N GLN A 16 -18.80 21.84 38.29
CA GLN A 16 -17.46 22.22 37.83
C GLN A 16 -16.48 21.02 37.85
N ARG A 17 -16.52 20.18 38.90
CA ARG A 17 -15.68 18.98 38.99
C ARG A 17 -16.05 17.91 37.95
N LEU A 18 -17.35 17.68 37.72
CA LEU A 18 -17.83 16.76 36.67
C LEU A 18 -17.42 17.23 35.27
N ALA A 19 -17.51 18.54 34.99
CA ALA A 19 -17.06 19.11 33.71
C ALA A 19 -15.54 18.98 33.49
N VAL A 20 -14.74 19.15 34.54
CA VAL A 20 -13.28 18.93 34.50
C VAL A 20 -12.95 17.45 34.29
N GLN A 21 -13.66 16.54 34.98
CA GLN A 21 -13.51 15.08 34.82
C GLN A 21 -13.86 14.63 33.40
N TYR A 22 -14.96 15.15 32.82
CA TYR A 22 -15.36 14.84 31.45
C TYR A 22 -14.36 15.37 30.41
N ARG A 23 -13.81 16.58 30.60
CA ARG A 23 -12.78 17.15 29.73
C ARG A 23 -11.46 16.37 29.79
N LEU A 24 -11.04 15.96 30.99
CA LEU A 24 -9.84 15.12 31.17
C LEU A 24 -10.00 13.77 30.44
N CYS A 25 -11.14 13.10 30.60
CA CYS A 25 -11.38 11.79 29.96
C CYS A 25 -11.51 11.89 28.43
N SER A 26 -12.12 12.95 27.91
CA SER A 26 -12.25 13.17 26.45
C SER A 26 -10.93 13.58 25.77
N ASN A 27 -9.98 14.15 26.50
CA ASN A 27 -8.63 14.38 25.99
C ASN A 27 -7.82 13.07 25.91
N VAL A 28 -7.99 12.14 26.87
CA VAL A 28 -7.30 10.84 26.86
C VAL A 28 -7.66 10.00 25.62
N LEU A 29 -8.89 10.10 25.10
CA LEU A 29 -9.29 9.42 23.87
C LEU A 29 -8.73 10.06 22.58
N LYS A 30 -8.31 11.32 22.62
CA LYS A 30 -7.76 12.02 21.45
C LYS A 30 -6.30 11.67 21.16
N ASP A 31 -5.59 11.14 22.15
CA ASP A 31 -4.15 10.87 22.06
C ASP A 31 -3.82 9.43 21.62
N MET A 32 -4.82 8.60 21.32
CA MET A 32 -4.58 7.26 20.76
C MET A 32 -4.32 7.38 19.26
N GLU A 33 -3.05 7.40 18.87
CA GLU A 33 -2.64 7.40 17.47
C GLU A 33 -3.19 6.15 16.77
N PRO A 34 -3.85 6.28 15.60
CA PRO A 34 -4.39 5.14 14.90
C PRO A 34 -3.29 4.16 14.49
N PRO A 35 -3.59 2.86 14.38
CA PRO A 35 -2.60 1.88 13.94
C PRO A 35 -2.04 2.24 12.56
N LYS A 36 -0.74 2.02 12.39
CA LYS A 36 -0.03 2.32 11.15
C LYS A 36 -0.57 1.46 10.01
N ASP A 37 -1.03 2.12 8.95
CA ASP A 37 -1.55 1.46 7.76
C ASP A 37 -0.73 1.81 6.51
N PRO A 38 0.38 1.09 6.24
CA PRO A 38 1.14 1.28 5.01
C PRO A 38 0.31 0.87 3.79
N VAL A 39 0.43 1.67 2.73
CA VAL A 39 -0.20 1.41 1.43
C VAL A 39 0.39 0.14 0.81
N THR A 40 -0.46 -0.79 0.38
CA THR A 40 -0.02 -2.02 -0.28
C THR A 40 0.51 -1.76 -1.69
N HIS A 41 1.17 -2.75 -2.30
CA HIS A 41 1.62 -2.67 -3.69
C HIS A 41 0.47 -2.47 -4.70
N THR A 42 -0.77 -2.76 -4.31
CA THR A 42 -1.99 -2.50 -5.10
C THR A 42 -2.60 -1.13 -4.86
N GLY A 43 -2.10 -0.35 -3.90
CA GLY A 43 -2.64 0.96 -3.51
C GLY A 43 -3.68 0.92 -2.38
N GLN A 44 -3.96 -0.26 -1.80
CA GLN A 44 -4.95 -0.38 -0.73
C GLN A 44 -4.43 0.20 0.59
N HIS A 45 -5.28 1.01 1.21
CA HIS A 45 -5.21 1.46 2.60
C HIS A 45 -6.65 1.67 3.10
N TRP A 46 -6.82 1.80 4.41
CA TRP A 46 -8.08 2.08 5.08
C TRP A 46 -8.16 3.57 5.43
N ASP A 47 -9.38 4.08 5.55
CA ASP A 47 -9.61 5.41 6.10
C ASP A 47 -9.23 5.43 7.58
N LYS A 48 -8.80 6.58 8.10
CA LYS A 48 -8.29 6.71 9.47
C LYS A 48 -9.35 6.36 10.52
N GLU A 49 -10.61 6.65 10.22
CA GLU A 49 -11.76 6.40 11.08
C GLU A 49 -12.42 5.03 10.84
N ASP A 50 -11.84 4.18 9.96
CA ASP A 50 -12.40 2.87 9.64
C ASP A 50 -12.21 1.89 10.80
N TYR A 51 -13.33 1.37 11.33
CA TYR A 51 -13.33 0.39 12.42
C TYR A 51 -12.54 -0.89 12.09
N ARG A 52 -12.33 -1.20 10.81
CA ARG A 52 -11.57 -2.38 10.37
C ARG A 52 -10.09 -2.31 10.76
N LEU A 53 -9.55 -1.12 11.05
CA LEU A 53 -8.19 -0.90 11.50
C LEU A 53 -7.90 -1.48 12.89
N VAL A 54 -8.94 -1.74 13.71
CA VAL A 54 -8.79 -2.31 15.05
C VAL A 54 -7.98 -3.61 15.06
N ARG A 55 -8.04 -4.41 13.98
CA ARG A 55 -7.27 -5.65 13.85
C ARG A 55 -5.75 -5.44 13.88
N PHE A 56 -5.28 -4.23 13.56
CA PHE A 56 -3.86 -3.89 13.46
C PHE A 56 -3.33 -3.08 14.65
N VAL A 57 -4.11 -2.96 15.73
CA VAL A 57 -3.70 -2.21 16.94
C VAL A 57 -2.55 -2.91 17.67
N GLU A 58 -2.65 -4.22 17.86
CA GLU A 58 -1.61 -5.01 18.52
C GLU A 58 -0.62 -5.64 17.54
N THR A 59 -1.06 -5.90 16.31
CA THR A 59 -0.25 -6.58 15.29
C THR A 59 -0.08 -5.70 14.05
N PRO A 60 1.16 -5.49 13.56
CA PRO A 60 1.38 -4.61 12.42
C PRO A 60 0.91 -5.24 11.11
N LYS A 61 0.30 -4.43 10.24
CA LYS A 61 -0.04 -4.83 8.87
C LYS A 61 1.24 -5.16 8.09
N GLN A 62 1.34 -6.42 7.65
CA GLN A 62 2.48 -6.89 6.87
C GLN A 62 2.32 -6.48 5.41
N VAL A 63 3.27 -5.69 4.92
CA VAL A 63 3.36 -5.28 3.51
C VAL A 63 4.78 -5.54 3.03
N ASN A 64 4.90 -6.19 1.87
CA ASN A 64 6.19 -6.41 1.24
C ASN A 64 6.76 -5.06 0.72
N PRO A 65 7.93 -4.60 1.17
CA PRO A 65 8.53 -3.34 0.69
C PRO A 65 9.03 -3.42 -0.77
N ASN A 66 9.32 -4.62 -1.28
CA ASN A 66 9.88 -4.83 -2.60
C ASN A 66 8.78 -4.97 -3.65
N PHE A 67 8.41 -3.86 -4.28
CA PHE A 67 7.33 -3.84 -5.27
C PHE A 67 7.83 -4.30 -6.64
N ALA A 68 7.22 -5.35 -7.19
CA ALA A 68 7.60 -5.93 -8.48
C ALA A 68 7.57 -4.93 -9.64
N VAL A 69 6.65 -3.96 -9.61
CA VAL A 69 6.54 -2.89 -10.62
C VAL A 69 7.83 -2.06 -10.71
N LYS A 70 8.47 -1.77 -9.58
CA LYS A 70 9.74 -1.02 -9.55
C LYS A 70 10.88 -1.87 -10.08
N LEU A 71 10.95 -3.12 -9.62
CA LEU A 71 12.00 -4.07 -9.98
C LEU A 71 12.01 -4.35 -11.49
N ILE A 72 10.84 -4.53 -12.12
CA ILE A 72 10.79 -4.81 -13.56
C ILE A 72 11.10 -3.57 -14.41
N ALA A 73 10.78 -2.38 -13.91
CA ALA A 73 11.11 -1.12 -14.59
C ALA A 73 12.62 -0.86 -14.61
N GLU A 74 13.33 -1.29 -13.57
CA GLU A 74 14.79 -1.20 -13.44
C GLU A 74 15.53 -2.10 -14.45
N VAL A 75 14.94 -3.24 -14.84
CA VAL A 75 15.54 -4.14 -15.82
C VAL A 75 15.49 -3.52 -17.23
N PRO A 76 16.65 -3.36 -17.93
CA PRO A 76 16.68 -2.76 -19.25
C PRO A 76 16.02 -3.66 -20.31
N PRO A 77 15.39 -3.08 -21.35
CA PRO A 77 14.90 -3.84 -22.49
C PRO A 77 16.03 -4.57 -23.23
N LYS A 78 15.76 -5.79 -23.69
CA LYS A 78 16.71 -6.62 -24.45
C LYS A 78 16.56 -6.43 -25.96
N ALA A 79 17.66 -6.10 -26.63
CA ALA A 79 17.73 -6.06 -28.09
C ALA A 79 17.68 -7.48 -28.68
N VAL A 80 16.95 -7.65 -29.78
CA VAL A 80 16.88 -8.89 -30.55
C VAL A 80 16.93 -8.55 -32.04
N ASP A 81 17.74 -9.26 -32.83
CA ASP A 81 17.85 -9.02 -34.28
C ASP A 81 16.66 -9.61 -35.07
N ALA A 82 16.08 -10.69 -34.54
CA ALA A 82 14.97 -11.40 -35.15
C ALA A 82 13.65 -10.63 -35.03
N ARG A 83 12.75 -10.89 -35.99
CA ARG A 83 11.38 -10.36 -36.01
C ARG A 83 10.49 -10.94 -34.90
N THR A 84 10.79 -12.16 -34.46
CA THR A 84 10.08 -12.85 -33.39
C THR A 84 11.11 -13.38 -32.40
N THR A 85 10.84 -13.21 -31.11
CA THR A 85 11.65 -13.78 -30.02
C THR A 85 10.84 -14.77 -29.22
N TRP A 86 11.51 -15.63 -28.45
CA TRP A 86 10.88 -16.53 -27.49
C TRP A 86 11.37 -16.21 -26.07
N CYS A 87 10.49 -16.45 -25.10
CA CYS A 87 10.79 -16.27 -23.68
C CYS A 87 10.26 -17.46 -22.89
N ASP A 88 11.07 -18.00 -22.00
CA ASP A 88 10.75 -19.09 -21.07
C ASP A 88 11.08 -18.73 -19.61
N GLY A 89 11.48 -17.48 -19.35
CA GLY A 89 11.91 -17.03 -18.02
C GLY A 89 13.34 -17.42 -17.63
N GLY A 90 14.15 -17.96 -18.55
CA GLY A 90 15.61 -18.12 -18.39
C GLY A 90 16.08 -19.46 -17.84
N ASN A 91 15.21 -20.23 -17.18
CA ASN A 91 15.58 -21.51 -16.53
C ASN A 91 14.84 -22.71 -17.12
N GLY A 92 14.45 -22.66 -18.40
CA GLY A 92 13.74 -23.75 -19.08
C GLY A 92 12.47 -24.15 -18.32
N ALA A 93 12.45 -25.34 -17.72
CA ALA A 93 11.29 -25.87 -17.00
C ALA A 93 10.97 -25.17 -15.66
N LEU A 94 11.92 -24.43 -15.07
CA LEU A 94 11.68 -23.68 -13.82
C LEU A 94 11.09 -22.29 -14.05
N GLY A 95 11.02 -21.84 -15.31
CA GLY A 95 10.41 -20.57 -15.66
C GLY A 95 8.94 -20.72 -16.01
N HIS A 96 8.48 -19.95 -16.99
CA HIS A 96 7.10 -20.02 -17.49
C HIS A 96 7.05 -20.80 -18.81
N PRO A 97 5.85 -21.24 -19.26
CA PRO A 97 5.71 -21.86 -20.56
C PRO A 97 6.30 -20.98 -21.67
N ARG A 98 7.00 -21.60 -22.63
CA ARG A 98 7.60 -20.88 -23.75
C ARG A 98 6.54 -20.11 -24.51
N VAL A 99 6.72 -18.80 -24.62
CA VAL A 99 5.90 -17.93 -25.46
C VAL A 99 6.72 -17.29 -26.56
N PHE A 100 6.07 -17.01 -27.69
CA PHE A 100 6.63 -16.27 -28.80
C PHE A 100 6.07 -14.84 -28.80
N ILE A 101 6.95 -13.87 -28.96
CA ILE A 101 6.65 -12.44 -28.90
C ILE A 101 7.01 -11.83 -30.26
N ASN A 102 6.05 -11.14 -30.87
CA ASN A 102 6.25 -10.44 -32.15
C ASN A 102 6.87 -9.07 -31.89
N LEU A 103 7.92 -8.74 -32.64
CA LEU A 103 8.67 -7.47 -32.53
C LEU A 103 8.48 -6.58 -33.77
N ASP A 104 7.39 -6.80 -34.53
CA ASP A 104 7.12 -6.13 -35.80
C ASP A 104 6.87 -4.63 -35.65
N ALA A 105 6.17 -4.26 -34.58
CA ALA A 105 5.89 -2.86 -34.30
C ALA A 105 7.11 -2.22 -33.60
N PRO A 106 7.41 -0.94 -33.89
CA PRO A 106 8.50 -0.25 -33.22
C PRO A 106 8.21 -0.09 -31.72
N GLY A 107 9.22 -0.32 -30.88
CA GLY A 107 9.15 -0.12 -29.44
C GLY A 107 9.40 -1.37 -28.61
N ASN A 108 9.05 -1.28 -27.32
CA ASN A 108 9.25 -2.35 -26.35
C ASN A 108 8.03 -3.26 -26.28
N HIS A 109 8.26 -4.55 -26.52
CA HIS A 109 7.27 -5.61 -26.39
C HIS A 109 7.52 -6.39 -25.10
N THR A 110 6.48 -6.54 -24.29
CA THR A 110 6.58 -7.19 -22.97
C THR A 110 6.21 -8.66 -23.04
N CYS A 111 6.97 -9.51 -22.35
CA CYS A 111 6.53 -10.87 -22.03
C CYS A 111 5.39 -10.82 -21.00
N GLY A 112 4.28 -11.50 -21.28
CA GLY A 112 3.10 -11.55 -20.39
C GLY A 112 3.33 -12.30 -19.06
N TYR A 113 4.45 -13.01 -18.92
CA TYR A 113 4.80 -13.74 -17.70
C TYR A 113 5.87 -13.00 -16.89
N CYS A 114 7.09 -12.92 -17.42
CA CYS A 114 8.21 -12.27 -16.70
C CYS A 114 8.13 -10.75 -16.67
N GLY A 115 7.32 -10.11 -17.52
CA GLY A 115 7.33 -8.65 -17.69
C GLY A 115 8.58 -8.08 -18.38
N LEU A 116 9.53 -8.93 -18.79
CA LEU A 116 10.73 -8.52 -19.51
C LEU A 116 10.36 -7.87 -20.84
N ARG A 117 11.12 -6.84 -21.21
CA ARG A 117 10.91 -6.06 -22.43
C ARG A 117 11.91 -6.46 -23.50
N PHE A 118 11.43 -6.60 -24.72
CA PHE A 118 12.23 -6.93 -25.90
C PHE A 118 11.95 -5.90 -27.00
N TYR A 119 12.95 -5.55 -27.80
CA TYR A 119 12.77 -4.71 -28.97
C TYR A 119 13.62 -5.23 -30.13
N GLN A 120 13.17 -4.97 -31.36
CA GLN A 120 13.95 -5.31 -32.54
C GLN A 120 15.05 -4.27 -32.75
N ASP A 121 16.31 -4.71 -32.81
CA ASP A 121 17.39 -3.83 -33.27
C ASP A 121 17.38 -3.77 -34.79
N HIS A 122 17.20 -2.57 -35.34
CA HIS A 122 17.21 -2.33 -36.79
C HIS A 122 18.62 -2.00 -37.30
N SER A 123 19.60 -1.83 -36.42
CA SER A 123 20.98 -1.42 -36.77
C SER A 123 21.80 -2.56 -37.37
N SER A 124 21.47 -3.82 -37.05
CA SER A 124 22.21 -5.02 -37.48
C SER A 124 21.83 -5.52 -38.88
N LYS A 125 20.81 -4.92 -39.53
CA LYS A 125 20.39 -5.26 -40.90
C LYS A 125 21.01 -4.32 -41.94
N GLY A 126 22.33 -4.37 -42.04
CA GLY A 126 23.06 -3.95 -43.24
C GLY A 126 22.97 -5.04 -44.29
N HIS A 127 22.59 -4.65 -45.51
CA HIS A 127 22.46 -5.51 -46.69
C HIS A 127 23.80 -6.08 -47.15
#